data_AF-Q17259-F1
#
_entry.id   AF-Q17259-F1
#
_cell.length_a   1.000
_cell.length_b   1.000
_cell.length_c   1.000
_cell.angle_alpha   90.00
_cell.angle_beta   90.00
_cell.angle_gamma   90.00
#
_symmetry.space_group_name_H-M   'P 1'
#
loop_
_entity.id
_entity.type
_entity.pdbx_description
1 polymer ?
#
loop_
_entity_poly.entity_id
_entity_poly.type
_entity_poly.pdbx_seq_one_letter_code
_entity_poly.pdbx_strand_id
1 'polypeptide(L)'
;VGKKGVMTVKDGKTLNDELEIIEGLKFDRGYISPYFMNSTKGAKCEFQDPFLLISEKKISSVQELIPALELAKAQRKQLLIIAEEVEAEALTTLVINRLKVNLQVCAVKAPGFGD
;
A
#
# COMPACT_ATOMS: atom_id res chain seq x y z
N VAL A 1 -7.83 -10.26 22.66
CA VAL A 1 -7.10 -11.42 22.08
C VAL A 1 -7.70 -12.71 22.62
N GLY A 2 -8.18 -13.62 21.76
CA GLY A 2 -8.71 -14.92 22.20
C GLY A 2 -7.60 -15.93 22.53
N LYS A 3 -7.93 -17.11 23.05
CA LYS A 3 -6.98 -18.18 23.44
C LYS A 3 -6.03 -18.68 22.32
N LYS A 4 -6.27 -18.32 21.06
CA LYS A 4 -5.44 -18.67 19.88
C LYS A 4 -4.83 -17.45 19.18
N GLY A 5 -4.86 -16.27 19.82
CA GLY A 5 -4.29 -15.05 19.24
C GLY A 5 -2.75 -15.11 19.24
N VAL A 6 -2.13 -14.51 18.23
CA VAL A 6 -0.68 -14.28 18.22
C VAL A 6 -0.42 -13.05 19.08
N MET A 7 0.50 -13.18 20.05
CA MET A 7 0.99 -12.05 20.84
C MET A 7 2.46 -11.85 20.52
N THR A 8 2.81 -10.62 20.15
CA THR A 8 4.20 -10.23 19.92
C THR A 8 4.58 -9.20 20.98
N VAL A 9 5.67 -9.45 21.70
CA VAL A 9 6.25 -8.51 22.66
C VAL A 9 7.38 -7.76 21.98
N LYS A 10 7.45 -6.44 22.17
CA LYS A 10 8.52 -5.58 21.66
C LYS A 10 9.05 -4.73 22.81
N ASP A 11 10.33 -4.37 22.75
CA ASP A 11 10.93 -3.48 23.74
C ASP A 11 10.29 -2.09 23.66
N GLY A 12 9.78 -1.62 24.80
CA GLY A 12 9.18 -0.30 24.94
C GLY A 12 10.23 0.81 24.98
N LYS A 13 9.85 2.02 24.57
CA LYS A 13 10.68 3.24 24.74
C LYS A 13 10.27 4.07 25.95
N THR A 14 9.22 3.66 26.65
CA THR A 14 8.61 4.36 27.78
C THR A 14 8.74 3.51 29.05
N LEU A 15 8.48 4.11 30.22
CA LEU A 15 8.51 3.42 31.51
C LEU A 15 7.24 2.60 31.77
N ASN A 16 6.21 2.75 30.92
CA ASN A 16 4.90 2.15 31.11
C ASN A 16 4.65 1.05 30.07
N ASP A 17 3.86 0.06 30.44
CA ASP A 17 3.43 -0.99 29.52
C ASP A 17 2.38 -0.45 28.53
N GLU A 18 2.58 -0.75 27.24
CA GLU A 18 1.66 -0.36 26.16
C GLU A 18 1.09 -1.61 25.48
N LEU A 19 -0.21 -1.62 25.22
CA LEU A 19 -0.91 -2.71 24.52
C LEU A 19 -1.47 -2.19 23.18
N GLU A 20 -0.88 -2.63 22.07
CA GLU A 20 -1.40 -2.39 20.72
C GLU A 20 -2.17 -3.63 20.23
N ILE A 21 -3.44 -3.45 19.83
CA ILE A 21 -4.24 -4.50 19.20
C ILE A 21 -4.34 -4.18 17.70
N ILE A 22 -3.90 -5.13 16.87
CA ILE A 22 -3.97 -5.02 15.41
C ILE A 22 -5.17 -5.82 14.94
N GLU A 23 -6.08 -5.18 14.22
CA GLU A 23 -7.16 -5.82 13.49
C GLU A 23 -6.83 -5.86 12.00
N GLY A 24 -6.99 -7.03 11.37
CA GLY A 24 -6.65 -7.23 9.96
C GLY A 24 -5.19 -7.61 9.72
N LEU A 25 -4.60 -7.11 8.63
CA LEU A 25 -3.25 -7.42 8.19
C LEU A 25 -2.36 -6.17 8.29
N LYS A 26 -1.24 -6.27 9.01
CA LYS A 26 -0.21 -5.23 9.11
C LYS A 26 1.13 -5.82 8.69
N PHE A 27 1.86 -5.10 7.85
CA PHE A 27 3.22 -5.47 7.44
C PHE A 27 4.11 -4.23 7.39
N ASP A 28 5.42 -4.43 7.59
CA ASP A 28 6.40 -3.35 7.73
C ASP A 28 6.91 -2.86 6.36
N ARG A 29 5.99 -2.38 5.52
CA ARG A 29 6.27 -1.69 4.25
C ARG A 29 5.38 -0.47 4.10
N GLY A 30 6.00 0.65 3.72
CA GLY A 30 5.32 1.89 3.36
C GLY A 30 5.04 1.99 1.86
N TYR A 31 4.35 3.07 1.49
CA TYR A 31 4.20 3.46 0.09
C TYR A 31 5.56 3.82 -0.52
N ILE A 32 5.73 3.50 -1.80
CA ILE A 32 7.01 3.67 -2.51
C ILE A 32 7.33 5.16 -2.73
N SER A 33 6.30 5.99 -2.90
CA SER A 33 6.44 7.42 -3.18
C SER A 33 5.57 8.28 -2.27
N PRO A 34 6.08 9.39 -1.70
CA PRO A 34 5.31 10.30 -0.86
C PRO A 34 4.15 10.99 -1.60
N TYR A 35 4.18 11.02 -2.94
CA TYR A 35 3.11 11.59 -3.76
C TYR A 35 1.80 10.77 -3.72
N PHE A 36 1.81 9.57 -3.12
CA PHE A 36 0.59 8.80 -2.87
C PHE A 36 -0.19 9.26 -1.62
N MET A 37 0.36 10.18 -0.82
CA MET A 37 -0.31 10.73 0.34
C MET A 37 -1.65 11.38 -0.04
N ASN A 38 -2.70 11.10 0.73
CA ASN A 38 -4.03 11.67 0.51
C ASN A 38 -4.70 12.20 1.79
N SER A 39 -4.03 12.07 2.95
CA SER A 39 -4.49 12.61 4.23
C SER A 39 -3.82 13.95 4.53
N THR A 40 -4.59 14.91 5.07
CA THR A 40 -4.07 16.22 5.51
C THR A 40 -3.55 16.19 6.95
N LYS A 41 -3.85 15.13 7.70
CA LYS A 41 -3.53 14.99 9.13
C LYS A 41 -2.24 14.21 9.40
N GLY A 42 -1.47 13.91 8.36
CA GLY A 42 -0.21 13.21 8.45
C GLY A 42 0.17 12.52 7.15
N ALA A 43 1.37 11.93 7.15
CA ALA A 43 1.92 11.22 6.00
C ALA A 43 1.26 9.84 5.82
N LYS A 44 -0.02 9.84 5.42
CA LYS A 44 -0.84 8.62 5.25
C LYS A 44 -1.55 8.59 3.89
N CYS A 45 -1.75 7.37 3.42
CA CYS A 45 -2.64 7.05 2.31
C CYS A 45 -3.78 6.21 2.88
N GLU A 46 -4.99 6.74 2.88
CA GLU A 46 -6.19 6.13 3.46
C GLU A 46 -7.20 5.85 2.35
N PHE A 47 -7.57 4.58 2.19
CA PHE A 47 -8.52 4.12 1.20
C PHE A 47 -9.72 3.41 1.84
N GLN A 48 -10.89 3.53 1.22
CA GLN A 48 -12.13 2.86 1.59
C GLN A 48 -12.55 1.93 0.44
N ASP A 49 -12.77 0.65 0.76
CA ASP A 49 -13.10 -0.41 -0.21
C ASP A 49 -12.28 -0.39 -1.51
N PRO A 50 -10.93 -0.30 -1.43
CA PRO A 50 -10.09 -0.26 -2.61
C PRO A 50 -10.06 -1.61 -3.32
N PHE A 51 -9.73 -1.57 -4.61
CA PHE A 51 -9.20 -2.74 -5.29
C PHE A 51 -7.77 -3.04 -4.83
N LEU A 52 -7.48 -4.32 -4.74
CA LEU A 52 -6.15 -4.85 -4.44
C LEU A 52 -5.61 -5.53 -5.70
N LEU A 53 -4.52 -4.98 -6.24
CA LEU A 53 -3.72 -5.67 -7.24
C LEU A 53 -2.48 -6.23 -6.55
N ILE A 54 -2.28 -7.54 -6.66
CA ILE A 54 -1.15 -8.23 -6.08
C ILE A 54 -0.34 -8.84 -7.23
N SER A 55 0.94 -8.53 -7.30
CA SER A 55 1.89 -9.09 -8.26
C SER A 55 3.07 -9.71 -7.53
N GLU A 56 3.39 -10.95 -7.84
CA GLU A 56 4.61 -11.61 -7.37
C GLU A 56 5.86 -11.16 -8.16
N LYS A 57 5.67 -10.44 -9.27
CA LYS A 57 6.74 -9.98 -10.15
C LYS A 57 6.96 -8.48 -10.01
N LYS A 58 8.17 -8.06 -10.40
CA LYS A 58 8.48 -6.65 -10.68
C LYS A 58 7.58 -6.09 -11.76
N ILE A 59 7.11 -4.87 -11.55
CA ILE A 59 6.31 -4.10 -12.51
C ILE A 59 7.22 -3.04 -13.12
N SER A 60 7.67 -3.29 -14.34
CA SER A 60 8.60 -2.41 -15.06
C SER A 60 7.85 -1.29 -15.78
N SER A 61 6.80 -1.64 -16.52
CA SER A 61 6.04 -0.69 -17.34
C SER A 61 4.59 -0.51 -16.87
N VAL A 62 4.05 0.67 -17.12
CA VAL A 62 2.63 0.96 -16.87
C VAL A 62 1.69 0.14 -17.75
N GLN A 63 2.18 -0.38 -18.89
CA GLN A 63 1.36 -1.19 -19.81
C GLN A 63 0.76 -2.42 -19.11
N GLU A 64 1.52 -3.04 -18.21
CA GLU A 64 1.08 -4.19 -17.41
C GLU A 64 -0.06 -3.82 -16.43
N LEU A 65 -0.17 -2.54 -16.06
CA LEU A 65 -1.17 -2.01 -15.14
C LEU A 65 -2.42 -1.47 -15.85
N ILE A 66 -2.39 -1.27 -17.17
CA ILE A 66 -3.51 -0.66 -17.91
C ILE A 66 -4.85 -1.34 -17.60
N PRO A 67 -4.98 -2.68 -17.65
CA PRO A 67 -6.27 -3.33 -17.39
C PRO A 67 -6.80 -3.05 -15.98
N ALA A 68 -5.92 -3.04 -14.98
CA ALA A 68 -6.30 -2.77 -13.60
C ALA A 68 -6.67 -1.30 -13.37
N LEU A 69 -5.95 -0.39 -14.01
CA LEU A 69 -6.23 1.04 -13.98
C LEU A 69 -7.56 1.38 -14.65
N GLU A 70 -7.86 0.74 -15.78
CA GLU A 70 -9.14 0.90 -16.47
C GLU A 70 -10.30 0.38 -15.62
N LEU A 71 -10.15 -0.80 -14.99
CA LEU A 71 -11.14 -1.35 -14.07
C LEU A 71 -11.41 -0.40 -12.89
N ALA A 72 -10.35 0.08 -12.25
CA ALA A 72 -10.45 1.01 -11.11
C ALA A 72 -11.12 2.33 -11.53
N LYS A 73 -10.74 2.87 -12.69
CA LYS A 73 -11.33 4.10 -13.25
C LYS A 73 -12.80 3.91 -13.60
N ALA A 74 -13.16 2.81 -14.26
CA ALA A 74 -14.54 2.52 -14.67
C ALA A 74 -15.48 2.43 -13.46
N GLN A 75 -15.02 1.82 -12.36
CA GLN A 75 -15.81 1.71 -11.13
C GLN A 75 -15.62 2.90 -10.18
N ARG A 76 -14.79 3.89 -10.56
CA ARG A 76 -14.41 5.03 -9.71
C ARG A 76 -13.94 4.60 -8.32
N LYS A 77 -13.19 3.50 -8.28
CA LYS A 77 -12.64 2.92 -7.05
C LYS A 77 -11.14 3.20 -6.93
N GLN A 78 -10.69 3.20 -5.68
CA GLN A 78 -9.28 3.33 -5.32
C GLN A 78 -8.54 2.03 -5.66
N LEU A 79 -7.26 2.14 -5.99
CA LEU A 79 -6.42 0.99 -6.32
C LEU A 79 -5.17 0.97 -5.44
N LEU A 80 -4.99 -0.10 -4.69
CA LEU A 80 -3.76 -0.40 -3.97
C LEU A 80 -3.00 -1.51 -4.71
N ILE A 81 -1.77 -1.22 -5.10
CA ILE A 81 -0.86 -2.12 -5.80
C ILE A 81 0.17 -2.65 -4.82
N ILE A 82 0.26 -3.96 -4.69
CA ILE A 82 1.26 -4.68 -3.88
C ILE A 82 2.11 -5.50 -4.86
N ALA A 83 3.38 -5.16 -5.02
CA ALA A 83 4.27 -5.85 -5.96
C ALA A 83 5.66 -6.06 -5.36
N GLU A 84 6.41 -7.07 -5.83
CA GLU A 84 7.83 -7.27 -5.46
C GLU A 84 8.62 -5.95 -5.58
N GLU A 85 8.50 -5.31 -6.74
CA GLU A 85 9.09 -4.02 -7.05
C GLU A 85 8.25 -3.27 -8.08
N VAL A 86 8.20 -1.94 -7.99
CA VAL A 86 7.64 -1.08 -9.03
C VAL A 86 8.78 -0.20 -9.50
N GLU A 87 9.19 -0.36 -10.75
CA GLU A 87 10.34 0.33 -11.30
C GLU A 87 10.02 1.80 -11.62
N ALA A 88 11.06 2.58 -11.90
CA ALA A 88 10.97 4.02 -12.04
C ALA A 88 9.99 4.47 -13.14
N GLU A 89 9.92 3.75 -14.27
CA GLU A 89 9.02 4.09 -15.39
C GLU A 89 7.54 3.97 -14.97
N ALA A 90 7.13 2.79 -14.49
CA ALA A 90 5.78 2.54 -13.99
C ALA A 90 5.44 3.49 -12.83
N LEU A 91 6.34 3.65 -11.86
CA LEU A 91 6.13 4.52 -10.70
C LEU A 91 5.91 5.98 -11.10
N THR A 92 6.74 6.50 -12.02
CA THR A 92 6.63 7.89 -12.50
C THR A 92 5.28 8.12 -13.15
N THR A 93 4.83 7.19 -13.99
CA THR A 93 3.53 7.30 -14.66
C THR A 93 2.37 7.28 -13.66
N LEU A 94 2.42 6.40 -12.65
CA LEU A 94 1.41 6.34 -11.59
C LEU A 94 1.32 7.66 -10.81
N VAL A 95 2.48 8.22 -10.43
CA VAL A 95 2.55 9.50 -9.71
C VAL A 95 2.01 10.66 -10.56
N ILE A 96 2.38 10.74 -11.84
CA ILE A 96 1.87 11.78 -12.74
C ILE A 96 0.35 11.69 -12.87
N ASN A 97 -0.20 10.49 -13.04
CA ASN A 97 -1.65 10.29 -13.14
C ASN A 97 -2.37 10.62 -11.82
N ARG A 98 -1.75 10.30 -10.68
CA ARG A 98 -2.25 10.68 -9.35
C ARG A 98 -2.35 12.20 -9.19
N LEU A 99 -1.33 12.94 -9.64
CA LEU A 99 -1.25 14.40 -9.49
C LEU A 99 -2.07 15.17 -10.53
N LYS A 100 -2.05 14.75 -11.80
CA LYS A 100 -2.71 15.48 -12.90
C LYS A 100 -4.18 15.11 -13.08
N VAL A 101 -4.51 13.83 -12.92
CA VAL A 101 -5.85 13.29 -13.23
C VAL A 101 -6.58 12.87 -11.96
N ASN A 102 -5.97 13.10 -10.79
CA ASN A 102 -6.50 12.73 -9.48
C ASN A 102 -6.85 11.23 -9.35
N LEU A 103 -6.13 10.37 -10.09
CA LEU A 103 -6.28 8.92 -10.02
C LEU A 103 -5.94 8.43 -8.61
N GLN A 104 -6.88 7.83 -7.89
CA GLN A 104 -6.65 7.38 -6.52
C GLN A 104 -5.92 6.02 -6.49
N VAL A 105 -4.60 6.07 -6.60
CA VAL A 105 -3.72 4.90 -6.61
C VAL A 105 -2.60 5.03 -5.57
N CYS A 106 -2.19 3.89 -5.00
CA CYS A 106 -1.03 3.79 -4.13
C CYS A 106 -0.28 2.49 -4.46
N ALA A 107 1.06 2.53 -4.47
CA ALA A 107 1.89 1.36 -4.65
C ALA A 107 2.78 1.12 -3.43
N VAL A 108 2.82 -0.11 -2.96
CA VAL A 108 3.64 -0.61 -1.85
C VAL A 108 4.45 -1.82 -2.31
N LYS A 109 5.64 -2.00 -1.74
CA LYS A 109 6.39 -3.24 -1.95
C LYS A 109 5.71 -4.39 -1.21
N ALA A 110 5.77 -5.58 -1.80
CA ALA A 110 5.29 -6.79 -1.17
C ALA A 110 6.00 -7.02 0.18
N PRO A 111 5.30 -7.56 1.19
CA PRO A 111 5.96 -7.99 2.41
C PRO A 111 6.97 -9.08 2.04
N GLY A 112 8.24 -8.86 2.40
CA GLY A 112 9.26 -9.87 2.19
C GLY A 112 9.11 -10.97 3.23
N PHE A 113 9.04 -12.22 2.79
CA PHE A 113 9.61 -13.34 3.53
C PHE A 113 10.84 -13.77 2.74
N GLY A 114 11.98 -13.99 3.41
CA GLY A 114 13.19 -14.46 2.76
C GLY A 114 12.92 -15.77 2.01
N ASP A 115 13.54 -15.90 0.83
CA ASP A 115 13.55 -17.03 -0.12
C ASP A 115 12.37 -18.03 -0.06
#